data_AF-A0A411WN70-F1
#
_entry.id   AF-A0A411WN70-F1
#
_cell.length_a   1.000
_cell.length_b   1.000
_cell.length_c   1.000
_cell.angle_alpha   90.00
_cell.angle_beta   90.00
_cell.angle_gamma   90.00
#
_symmetry.space_group_name_H-M   'P 1'
#
loop_
_entity.id
_entity.type
_entity.pdbx_description
1 polymer ?
#
loop_
_entity_poly.entity_id
_entity_poly.type
_entity_poly.pdbx_seq_one_letter_code
_entity_poly.pdbx_strand_id
1 'polypeptide(L)'
;MMKNIAKIIPLFLLVNTAFAAPQFDIQRTYPAVDVVNQPLSGCTTEVPLPTVREAEKYYQIAHKLWGEKETGLYPHMYALGTKAAKMGDWRAKLLMAELHLIKPVKKHGVIEYTEYNPKQSRTYINELMQQQVAASFYYMALWRNRALEEYTTSPSPASAYMYQSVQMGYSSALMYMANLRLTNKNSAQAQQYIACAAQNGSGRALNLLALAQNIKAKSQADWDQAFSYLHRSAQAGYYASFSEFVQFNDDYKQAMGKDYLSPAFLKRVAQFRQAIDPIRFYPDPYRKSMGRNPEKKASLLWQFTNLHRVLPLPPTRLPAWNGDISLALSDSDAEYYREDYTIPRLEQILNQR
;
A
#
# COMPACT_ATOMS: atom_id res chain seq x y z
N MET A 1 57.56 -49.26 11.75
CA MET A 1 57.04 -48.90 10.41
C MET A 1 55.53 -49.06 10.42
N MET A 2 54.78 -47.99 10.71
CA MET A 2 53.32 -47.98 10.66
C MET A 2 52.90 -46.90 9.66
N LYS A 3 52.13 -47.32 8.65
CA LYS A 3 51.61 -46.47 7.56
C LYS A 3 50.38 -45.71 8.03
N ASN A 4 50.41 -44.38 7.88
CA ASN A 4 49.26 -43.50 8.04
C ASN A 4 48.25 -43.73 6.91
N ILE A 5 46.99 -44.00 7.27
CA ILE A 5 45.84 -43.95 6.37
C ILE A 5 45.00 -42.74 6.78
N ALA A 6 45.09 -41.66 6.00
CA ALA A 6 44.18 -40.52 6.12
C ALA A 6 42.87 -40.87 5.42
N LYS A 7 41.76 -40.89 6.16
CA LYS A 7 40.40 -40.98 5.62
C LYS A 7 39.98 -39.60 5.10
N ILE A 8 39.78 -39.49 3.80
CA ILE A 8 39.12 -38.36 3.15
C ILE A 8 37.60 -38.62 3.21
N ILE A 9 36.86 -37.76 3.91
CA ILE A 9 35.40 -37.72 3.88
C ILE A 9 34.99 -36.75 2.77
N PRO A 10 34.21 -37.16 1.75
CA PRO A 10 33.70 -36.22 0.76
C PRO A 10 32.54 -35.41 1.37
N LEU A 11 32.73 -34.10 1.43
CA LEU A 11 31.68 -33.14 1.76
C LEU A 11 30.75 -33.02 0.54
N PHE A 12 29.58 -33.67 0.60
CA PHE A 12 28.53 -33.45 -0.39
C PHE A 12 27.92 -32.06 -0.18
N LEU A 13 28.30 -31.11 -1.04
CA LEU A 13 27.58 -29.86 -1.23
C LEU A 13 26.24 -30.19 -1.90
N LEU A 14 25.17 -30.23 -1.11
CA LEU A 14 23.80 -30.17 -1.62
C LEU A 14 23.57 -28.77 -2.21
N VAL A 15 23.79 -28.63 -3.52
CA VAL A 15 23.31 -27.49 -4.27
C VAL A 15 21.79 -27.61 -4.37
N ASN A 16 21.08 -26.89 -3.51
CA ASN A 16 19.65 -26.63 -3.72
C ASN A 16 19.51 -25.74 -4.95
N THR A 17 19.43 -26.34 -6.14
CA THR A 17 18.95 -25.64 -7.33
C THR A 17 17.44 -25.48 -7.19
N ALA A 18 17.02 -24.44 -6.47
CA ALA A 18 15.68 -23.89 -6.67
C ALA A 18 15.62 -23.41 -8.13
N PHE A 19 14.93 -24.15 -8.99
CA PHE A 19 14.62 -23.70 -10.33
C PHE A 19 13.83 -22.39 -10.21
N ALA A 20 14.50 -21.26 -10.42
CA ALA A 20 13.83 -19.98 -10.57
C ALA A 20 12.88 -20.11 -11.76
N ALA A 21 11.58 -19.90 -11.54
CA ALA A 21 10.62 -19.87 -12.63
C ALA A 21 11.08 -18.85 -13.68
N PRO A 22 10.94 -19.14 -14.99
CA PRO A 22 11.38 -18.22 -16.03
C PRO A 22 10.66 -16.88 -15.86
N GLN A 23 11.45 -15.80 -15.89
CA GLN A 23 11.00 -14.42 -15.78
C GLN A 23 9.95 -14.12 -16.87
N PHE A 24 8.89 -13.37 -16.53
CA PHE A 24 7.85 -13.01 -17.50
C PHE A 24 8.44 -12.08 -18.57
N ASP A 25 8.41 -12.50 -19.84
CA ASP A 25 8.90 -11.70 -20.97
C ASP A 25 7.76 -10.86 -21.56
N ILE A 26 7.87 -9.54 -21.44
CA ILE A 26 6.83 -8.61 -21.89
C ILE A 26 6.61 -8.61 -23.40
N GLN A 27 7.56 -9.11 -24.20
CA GLN A 27 7.45 -9.22 -25.66
C GLN A 27 6.81 -10.53 -26.10
N ARG A 28 6.75 -11.52 -25.21
CA ARG A 28 6.12 -12.81 -25.48
C ARG A 28 4.61 -12.73 -25.30
N THR A 29 3.87 -13.38 -26.19
CA THR A 29 2.44 -13.61 -26.03
C THR A 29 2.20 -14.83 -25.14
N TYR A 30 1.45 -14.63 -24.06
CA TYR A 30 0.97 -15.68 -23.16
C TYR A 30 -0.53 -15.93 -23.42
N PRO A 31 -1.01 -17.17 -23.23
CA PRO A 31 -2.43 -17.48 -23.42
C PRO A 31 -3.30 -16.81 -22.36
N ALA A 32 -4.60 -16.68 -22.67
CA ALA A 32 -5.57 -16.24 -21.68
C ALA A 32 -5.63 -17.22 -20.51
N VAL A 33 -5.69 -16.68 -19.30
CA VAL A 33 -5.89 -17.45 -18.06
C VAL A 33 -7.35 -17.31 -17.64
N ASP A 34 -7.99 -18.42 -17.29
CA ASP A 34 -9.30 -18.40 -16.64
C ASP A 34 -9.13 -18.01 -15.17
N VAL A 35 -8.99 -16.71 -14.94
CA VAL A 35 -8.84 -16.12 -13.60
C VAL A 35 -10.06 -16.39 -12.70
N VAL A 36 -11.23 -16.72 -13.28
CA VAL A 36 -12.43 -17.03 -12.49
C VAL A 36 -12.33 -18.42 -11.87
N ASN A 37 -11.75 -19.40 -12.57
CA ASN A 37 -11.69 -20.78 -12.06
C ASN A 37 -10.31 -21.19 -11.55
N GLN A 38 -9.26 -20.42 -11.83
CA GLN A 38 -7.90 -20.75 -11.42
C GLN A 38 -7.72 -20.65 -9.89
N PRO A 39 -7.44 -21.76 -9.17
CA PRO A 39 -7.20 -21.71 -7.73
C PRO A 39 -5.89 -20.98 -7.40
N LEU A 40 -5.77 -20.49 -6.17
CA LEU A 40 -4.51 -19.96 -5.67
C LEU A 40 -3.55 -21.15 -5.44
N SER A 41 -2.41 -21.16 -6.15
CA SER A 41 -1.37 -22.20 -6.09
C SER A 41 -0.61 -22.21 -4.75
N GLY A 42 -0.69 -21.12 -3.99
CA GLY A 42 -0.04 -20.90 -2.71
C GLY A 42 0.01 -19.40 -2.40
N CYS A 43 0.30 -19.03 -1.15
CA CYS A 43 0.50 -17.62 -0.84
C CYS A 43 1.96 -17.22 -1.02
N THR A 44 2.25 -16.57 -2.13
CA THR A 44 3.56 -15.94 -2.37
C THR A 44 3.64 -14.63 -1.59
N THR A 45 4.78 -14.38 -0.95
CA THR A 45 5.08 -13.08 -0.34
C THR A 45 5.61 -12.13 -1.40
N GLU A 46 5.04 -10.93 -1.47
CA GLU A 46 5.51 -9.85 -2.32
C GLU A 46 6.92 -9.42 -1.90
N VAL A 47 7.83 -9.35 -2.87
CA VAL A 47 9.21 -8.90 -2.64
C VAL A 47 9.31 -7.48 -3.21
N PRO A 48 9.40 -6.44 -2.36
CA PRO A 48 9.58 -5.08 -2.84
C PRO A 48 10.98 -4.90 -3.43
N LEU A 49 11.09 -4.10 -4.49
CA LEU A 49 12.39 -3.67 -4.98
C LEU A 49 13.04 -2.67 -4.01
N PRO A 50 14.39 -2.66 -3.90
CA PRO A 50 15.08 -1.69 -3.07
C PRO A 50 14.79 -0.27 -3.56
N THR A 51 14.73 0.66 -2.60
CA THR A 51 14.56 2.08 -2.90
C THR A 51 15.87 2.69 -3.39
N VAL A 52 15.78 3.67 -4.29
CA VAL A 52 16.94 4.43 -4.75
C VAL A 52 17.14 5.59 -3.79
N ARG A 53 18.16 5.51 -2.93
CA ARG A 53 18.36 6.45 -1.82
C ARG A 53 18.40 7.91 -2.27
N GLU A 54 19.04 8.20 -3.40
CA GLU A 54 19.18 9.53 -3.96
C GLU A 54 17.84 10.07 -4.48
N ALA A 55 16.93 9.17 -4.87
CA ALA A 55 15.60 9.50 -5.39
C ALA A 55 14.52 9.58 -4.29
N GLU A 56 14.76 8.98 -3.12
CA GLU A 56 13.81 8.88 -2.00
C GLU A 56 13.17 10.23 -1.67
N LYS A 57 14.00 11.28 -1.52
CA LYS A 57 13.50 12.61 -1.18
C LYS A 57 12.52 13.16 -2.21
N TYR A 58 12.76 12.92 -3.49
CA TYR A 58 11.92 13.43 -4.57
C TYR A 58 10.61 12.65 -4.64
N TYR A 59 10.67 11.32 -4.49
CA TYR A 59 9.49 10.48 -4.42
C TYR A 59 8.60 10.83 -3.23
N GLN A 60 9.16 10.93 -2.02
CA GLN A 60 8.41 11.18 -0.80
C GLN A 60 7.68 12.53 -0.82
N ILE A 61 8.33 13.58 -1.34
CA ILE A 61 7.68 14.89 -1.51
C ILE A 61 6.54 14.80 -2.51
N ALA A 62 6.76 14.17 -3.67
CA ALA A 62 5.73 14.02 -4.69
C ALA A 62 4.53 13.20 -4.15
N HIS A 63 4.81 12.10 -3.45
CA HIS A 63 3.82 11.23 -2.83
C HIS A 63 2.99 11.98 -1.78
N LYS A 64 3.64 12.79 -0.93
CA LYS A 64 2.95 13.66 0.04
C LYS A 64 2.01 14.64 -0.64
N LEU A 65 2.51 15.44 -1.59
CA LEU A 65 1.73 16.47 -2.28
C LEU A 65 0.52 15.86 -3.01
N TRP A 66 0.70 14.67 -3.57
CA TRP A 66 -0.39 13.91 -4.17
C TRP A 66 -1.43 13.45 -3.13
N GLY A 67 -0.99 12.85 -2.03
CA GLY A 67 -1.87 12.35 -0.97
C GLY A 67 -2.66 13.43 -0.24
N GLU A 68 -2.02 14.59 0.00
CA GLU A 68 -2.62 15.78 0.60
C GLU A 68 -3.52 16.57 -0.38
N LYS A 69 -3.52 16.20 -1.67
CA LYS A 69 -4.28 16.85 -2.75
C LYS A 69 -3.98 18.35 -2.89
N GLU A 70 -2.69 18.72 -2.80
CA GLU A 70 -2.21 20.08 -2.92
C GLU A 70 -2.19 20.54 -4.39
N THR A 71 -3.38 20.78 -4.97
CA THR A 71 -3.54 21.04 -6.41
C THR A 71 -2.70 22.22 -6.92
N GLY A 72 -2.53 23.27 -6.10
CA GLY A 72 -1.68 24.42 -6.43
C GLY A 72 -0.18 24.08 -6.55
N LEU A 73 0.25 22.91 -6.06
CA LEU A 73 1.63 22.43 -6.10
C LEU A 73 1.82 21.26 -7.07
N TYR A 74 0.79 20.86 -7.82
CA TYR A 74 0.86 19.72 -8.74
C TYR A 74 1.96 19.82 -9.81
N PRO A 75 2.26 20.99 -10.40
CA PRO A 75 3.39 21.12 -11.32
C PRO A 75 4.74 20.72 -10.68
N HIS A 76 4.97 21.11 -9.42
CA HIS A 76 6.19 20.77 -8.69
C HIS A 76 6.20 19.31 -8.26
N MET A 77 5.06 18.78 -7.78
CA MET A 77 4.87 17.36 -7.46
C MET A 77 5.23 16.50 -8.67
N TYR A 78 4.74 16.86 -9.86
CA TYR A 78 5.03 16.14 -11.09
C TYR A 78 6.51 16.21 -11.49
N ALA A 79 7.14 17.40 -11.38
CA ALA A 79 8.57 17.55 -11.66
C ALA A 79 9.45 16.70 -10.73
N LEU A 80 9.12 16.66 -9.44
CA LEU A 80 9.81 15.85 -8.43
C LEU A 80 9.61 14.36 -8.68
N GLY A 81 8.37 13.91 -8.91
CA GLY A 81 8.07 12.52 -9.23
C GLY A 81 8.76 12.06 -10.52
N THR A 82 8.79 12.92 -11.55
CA THR A 82 9.54 12.66 -12.80
C THR A 82 11.04 12.56 -12.55
N LYS A 83 11.61 13.44 -11.70
CA LYS A 83 13.03 13.38 -11.32
C LYS A 83 13.34 12.05 -10.63
N ALA A 84 12.53 11.64 -9.64
CA ALA A 84 12.68 10.36 -8.96
C ALA A 84 12.56 9.16 -9.92
N ALA A 85 11.57 9.18 -10.82
CA ALA A 85 11.36 8.13 -11.81
C ALA A 85 12.54 7.98 -12.78
N LYS A 86 13.11 9.11 -13.25
CA LYS A 86 14.33 9.13 -14.09
C LYS A 86 15.57 8.60 -13.36
N MET A 87 15.62 8.78 -12.04
CA MET A 87 16.68 8.20 -11.19
C MET A 87 16.48 6.69 -10.93
N GLY A 88 15.41 6.09 -11.45
CA GLY A 88 15.17 4.65 -11.37
C GLY A 88 14.26 4.23 -10.21
N ASP A 89 13.70 5.15 -9.43
CA ASP A 89 12.80 4.79 -8.32
C ASP A 89 11.51 4.17 -8.86
N TRP A 90 11.27 2.90 -8.51
CA TRP A 90 10.15 2.14 -9.04
C TRP A 90 8.79 2.65 -8.54
N ARG A 91 8.72 3.17 -7.32
CA ARG A 91 7.49 3.74 -6.74
C ARG A 91 7.14 5.05 -7.42
N ALA A 92 8.14 5.86 -7.72
CA ALA A 92 7.96 7.07 -8.52
C ALA A 92 7.47 6.73 -9.92
N LYS A 93 8.09 5.76 -10.62
CA LYS A 93 7.60 5.31 -11.94
C LYS A 93 6.14 4.87 -11.90
N LEU A 94 5.75 4.14 -10.85
CA LEU A 94 4.37 3.68 -10.66
C LEU A 94 3.41 4.85 -10.45
N LEU A 95 3.75 5.76 -9.52
CA LEU A 95 2.99 7.00 -9.28
C LEU A 95 2.82 7.81 -10.56
N MET A 96 3.93 8.06 -11.28
CA MET A 96 3.91 8.82 -12.53
C MET A 96 3.09 8.11 -13.61
N ALA A 97 3.14 6.77 -13.70
CA ALA A 97 2.33 6.02 -14.65
C ALA A 97 0.83 6.23 -14.42
N GLU A 98 0.37 6.26 -13.17
CA GLU A 98 -1.03 6.55 -12.84
C GLU A 98 -1.39 8.00 -13.16
N LEU A 99 -0.56 8.94 -12.71
CA LEU A 99 -0.75 10.37 -12.90
C LEU A 99 -0.85 10.73 -14.39
N HIS A 100 -0.05 10.11 -15.24
CA HIS A 100 -0.09 10.30 -16.70
C HIS A 100 -1.38 9.85 -17.40
N LEU A 101 -2.26 9.12 -16.70
CA LEU A 101 -3.58 8.73 -17.21
C LEU A 101 -4.71 9.62 -16.68
N ILE A 102 -4.40 10.58 -15.80
CA ILE A 102 -5.37 11.58 -15.35
C ILE A 102 -5.61 12.56 -16.49
N LYS A 103 -6.82 12.51 -17.05
CA LYS A 103 -7.22 13.45 -18.10
C LYS A 103 -7.30 14.87 -17.52
N PRO A 104 -6.96 15.91 -18.29
CA PRO A 104 -7.05 17.28 -17.83
C PRO A 104 -8.48 17.61 -17.39
N VAL A 105 -8.64 18.05 -16.14
CA VAL A 105 -9.92 18.53 -15.62
C VAL A 105 -9.87 20.06 -15.63
N LYS A 106 -10.86 20.66 -16.29
CA LYS A 106 -11.13 22.10 -16.15
C LYS A 106 -12.09 22.29 -14.99
N LYS A 107 -11.65 22.98 -13.94
CA LYS A 107 -12.51 23.38 -12.82
C LYS A 107 -12.47 24.90 -12.68
N HIS A 108 -13.64 25.54 -12.67
CA HIS A 108 -13.76 27.01 -12.59
C HIS A 108 -12.87 27.78 -13.59
N GLY A 109 -12.67 27.26 -14.80
CA GLY A 109 -11.86 27.90 -15.83
C GLY A 109 -10.34 27.65 -15.71
N VAL A 110 -9.87 26.97 -14.66
CA VAL A 110 -8.46 26.61 -14.46
C VAL A 110 -8.26 25.13 -14.78
N ILE A 111 -7.19 24.82 -15.52
CA ILE A 111 -6.76 23.42 -15.71
C ILE A 111 -5.93 23.03 -14.49
N GLU A 112 -6.44 22.10 -13.67
CA GLU A 112 -5.75 21.65 -12.45
C GLU A 112 -4.59 20.68 -12.75
N TYR A 113 -4.60 20.05 -13.93
CA TYR A 113 -3.64 19.02 -14.30
C TYR A 113 -3.47 18.94 -15.82
N THR A 114 -2.24 19.07 -16.33
CA THR A 114 -1.91 19.11 -17.77
C THR A 114 -1.13 17.91 -18.28
N GLU A 115 -0.63 17.05 -17.39
CA GLU A 115 0.43 16.07 -17.70
C GLU A 115 -0.10 14.73 -18.22
N TYR A 116 -1.25 14.74 -18.88
CA TYR A 116 -1.83 13.56 -19.51
C TYR A 116 -0.91 13.06 -20.64
N ASN A 117 -0.28 11.91 -20.43
CA ASN A 117 0.64 11.29 -21.39
C ASN A 117 0.59 9.76 -21.29
N PRO A 118 -0.42 9.12 -21.90
CA PRO A 118 -0.58 7.66 -21.88
C PRO A 118 0.63 6.88 -22.41
N LYS A 119 1.41 7.44 -23.35
CA LYS A 119 2.64 6.82 -23.87
C LYS A 119 3.73 6.73 -22.81
N GLN A 120 3.92 7.81 -22.05
CA GLN A 120 4.87 7.83 -20.95
C GLN A 120 4.41 6.90 -19.81
N SER A 121 3.10 6.88 -19.51
CA SER A 121 2.51 5.90 -18.59
C SER A 121 2.87 4.46 -18.99
N ARG A 122 2.65 4.11 -20.27
CA ARG A 122 2.95 2.78 -20.79
C ARG A 122 4.44 2.45 -20.73
N THR A 123 5.30 3.42 -20.98
CA THR A 123 6.77 3.28 -20.89
C THR A 123 7.17 2.89 -19.47
N TYR A 124 6.73 3.63 -18.45
CA TYR A 124 7.01 3.29 -17.06
C TYR A 124 6.48 1.91 -16.65
N ILE A 125 5.27 1.53 -17.07
CA ILE A 125 4.75 0.19 -16.79
C ILE A 125 5.58 -0.91 -17.43
N ASN A 126 6.01 -0.74 -18.69
CA ASN A 126 6.87 -1.73 -19.36
C ASN A 126 8.21 -1.88 -18.65
N GLU A 127 8.86 -0.79 -18.26
CA GLU A 127 10.11 -0.82 -17.49
C GLU A 127 9.93 -1.53 -16.15
N LEU A 128 8.84 -1.25 -15.43
CA LEU A 128 8.54 -1.89 -14.16
C LEU A 128 8.24 -3.40 -14.32
N MET A 129 7.56 -3.81 -15.40
CA MET A 129 7.35 -5.22 -15.69
C MET A 129 8.66 -5.92 -16.04
N GLN A 130 9.57 -5.28 -16.78
CA GLN A 130 10.92 -5.81 -17.03
C GLN A 130 11.68 -6.04 -15.72
N GLN A 131 11.52 -5.12 -14.75
CA GLN A 131 12.08 -5.23 -13.39
C GLN A 131 11.28 -6.18 -12.47
N GLN A 132 10.24 -6.84 -12.99
CA GLN A 132 9.37 -7.74 -12.22
C GLN A 132 8.74 -7.07 -10.99
N VAL A 133 8.25 -5.83 -11.14
CA VAL A 133 7.45 -5.18 -10.11
C VAL A 133 6.02 -5.70 -10.19
N ALA A 134 5.57 -6.42 -9.17
CA ALA A 134 4.27 -7.11 -9.17
C ALA A 134 3.07 -6.18 -9.46
N ALA A 135 3.11 -4.94 -8.94
CA ALA A 135 2.10 -3.92 -9.18
C ALA A 135 1.94 -3.56 -10.67
N SER A 136 3.03 -3.53 -11.44
CA SER A 136 2.99 -3.13 -12.85
C SER A 136 2.17 -4.08 -13.72
N PHE A 137 2.23 -5.39 -13.45
CA PHE A 137 1.40 -6.40 -14.10
C PHE A 137 -0.10 -6.21 -13.78
N TYR A 138 -0.43 -5.82 -12.54
CA TYR A 138 -1.79 -5.49 -12.16
C TYR A 138 -2.32 -4.25 -12.90
N TYR A 139 -1.54 -3.17 -12.96
CA TYR A 139 -1.95 -1.97 -13.69
C TYR A 139 -2.07 -2.22 -15.20
N MET A 140 -1.14 -2.96 -15.81
CA MET A 140 -1.25 -3.41 -17.19
C MET A 140 -2.56 -4.15 -17.44
N ALA A 141 -2.91 -5.11 -16.57
CA ALA A 141 -4.16 -5.85 -16.68
C ALA A 141 -5.39 -4.94 -16.59
N LEU A 142 -5.45 -4.06 -15.59
CA LEU A 142 -6.58 -3.16 -15.38
C LEU A 142 -6.77 -2.19 -16.56
N TRP A 143 -5.69 -1.57 -17.02
CA TRP A 143 -5.73 -0.54 -18.05
C TRP A 143 -6.00 -1.12 -19.43
N ARG A 144 -5.48 -2.32 -19.72
CA ARG A 144 -5.89 -3.09 -20.89
C ARG A 144 -7.37 -3.46 -20.84
N ASN A 145 -7.87 -3.96 -19.70
CA ASN A 145 -9.28 -4.35 -19.55
C ASN A 145 -10.25 -3.17 -19.66
N ARG A 146 -9.80 -1.96 -19.32
CA ARG A 146 -10.54 -0.69 -19.55
C ARG A 146 -10.44 -0.18 -20.99
N ALA A 147 -9.79 -0.92 -21.88
CA ALA A 147 -9.56 -0.54 -23.27
C ALA A 147 -8.88 0.84 -23.44
N LEU A 148 -7.94 1.18 -22.54
CA LEU A 148 -7.09 2.36 -22.76
C LEU A 148 -6.21 2.09 -23.98
N GLU A 149 -6.26 2.98 -24.98
CA GLU A 149 -5.67 2.80 -26.31
C GLU A 149 -4.20 2.33 -26.27
N GLU A 150 -3.36 2.99 -25.46
CA GLU A 150 -1.94 2.61 -25.31
C GLU A 150 -1.70 1.24 -24.66
N TYR A 151 -2.74 0.61 -24.11
CA TYR A 151 -2.68 -0.67 -23.40
C TYR A 151 -3.30 -1.83 -24.17
N THR A 152 -4.20 -1.56 -25.13
CA THR A 152 -4.83 -2.61 -25.96
C THR A 152 -3.86 -3.27 -26.94
N THR A 153 -2.72 -2.62 -27.22
CA THR A 153 -1.64 -3.13 -28.05
C THR A 153 -0.67 -4.06 -27.32
N SER A 154 -0.85 -4.32 -26.01
CA SER A 154 0.00 -5.29 -25.31
C SER A 154 -0.18 -6.72 -25.86
N PRO A 155 0.90 -7.54 -25.95
CA PRO A 155 0.84 -8.85 -26.61
C PRO A 155 -0.09 -9.86 -25.93
N SER A 156 -0.13 -9.83 -24.60
CA SER A 156 -0.89 -10.80 -23.81
C SER A 156 -2.26 -10.25 -23.39
N PRO A 157 -3.27 -11.12 -23.17
CA PRO A 157 -4.56 -10.69 -22.63
C PRO A 157 -4.43 -10.18 -21.18
N ALA A 158 -5.40 -9.38 -20.73
CA ALA A 158 -5.40 -8.79 -19.40
C ALA A 158 -5.35 -9.86 -18.28
N SER A 159 -5.98 -11.01 -18.50
CA SER A 159 -6.00 -12.11 -17.54
C SER A 159 -4.62 -12.73 -17.29
N ALA A 160 -3.75 -12.77 -18.31
CA ALA A 160 -2.38 -13.27 -18.14
C ALA A 160 -1.55 -12.36 -17.22
N TYR A 161 -1.63 -11.04 -17.44
CA TYR A 161 -0.96 -10.06 -16.59
C TYR A 161 -1.51 -10.05 -15.16
N MET A 162 -2.85 -10.14 -15.00
CA MET A 162 -3.46 -10.24 -13.67
C MET A 162 -2.97 -11.49 -12.93
N TYR A 163 -2.94 -12.64 -13.62
CA TYR A 163 -2.45 -13.88 -13.03
C TYR A 163 -0.98 -13.78 -12.63
N GLN A 164 -0.13 -13.17 -13.45
CA GLN A 164 1.28 -12.93 -13.09
C GLN A 164 1.40 -12.09 -11.80
N SER A 165 0.63 -11.01 -11.68
CA SER A 165 0.63 -10.17 -10.47
C SER A 165 0.21 -10.95 -9.21
N VAL A 166 -0.78 -11.84 -9.35
CA VAL A 166 -1.24 -12.75 -8.29
C VAL A 166 -0.15 -13.74 -7.88
N GLN A 167 0.54 -14.36 -8.84
CA GLN A 167 1.63 -15.30 -8.56
C GLN A 167 2.79 -14.63 -7.81
N MET A 168 2.96 -13.32 -8.00
CA MET A 168 3.97 -12.50 -7.32
C MET A 168 3.49 -11.95 -5.96
N GLY A 169 2.29 -12.31 -5.52
CA GLY A 169 1.78 -11.93 -4.20
C GLY A 169 1.24 -10.50 -4.09
N TYR A 170 1.06 -9.76 -5.20
CA TYR A 170 0.63 -8.37 -5.12
C TYR A 170 -0.77 -8.26 -4.50
N SER A 171 -0.84 -7.55 -3.39
CA SER A 171 -2.00 -7.60 -2.51
C SER A 171 -3.28 -7.03 -3.16
N SER A 172 -3.16 -6.01 -4.02
CA SER A 172 -4.30 -5.47 -4.78
C SER A 172 -4.79 -6.41 -5.88
N ALA A 173 -3.91 -7.18 -6.51
CA ALA A 173 -4.29 -8.22 -7.47
C ALA A 173 -5.02 -9.37 -6.77
N LEU A 174 -4.48 -9.84 -5.64
CA LEU A 174 -5.14 -10.84 -4.79
C LEU A 174 -6.54 -10.37 -4.35
N MET A 175 -6.69 -9.11 -3.95
CA MET A 175 -7.99 -8.55 -3.57
C MET A 175 -8.96 -8.41 -4.76
N TYR A 176 -8.46 -8.08 -5.95
CA TYR A 176 -9.27 -8.06 -7.16
C TYR A 176 -9.84 -9.46 -7.47
N MET A 177 -8.98 -10.50 -7.37
CA MET A 177 -9.40 -11.89 -7.54
C MET A 177 -10.41 -12.33 -6.48
N ALA A 178 -10.17 -11.98 -5.21
CA ALA A 178 -11.12 -12.24 -4.13
C ALA A 178 -12.50 -11.64 -4.45
N ASN A 179 -12.53 -10.38 -4.90
CA ASN A 179 -13.77 -9.70 -5.24
C ASN A 179 -14.52 -10.38 -6.40
N LEU A 180 -13.82 -10.76 -7.48
CA LEU A 180 -14.43 -11.51 -8.58
C LEU A 180 -15.08 -12.81 -8.09
N ARG A 181 -14.41 -13.53 -7.18
CA ARG A 181 -14.92 -14.78 -6.61
C ARG A 181 -16.14 -14.57 -5.72
N LEU A 182 -16.15 -13.52 -4.91
CA LEU A 182 -17.32 -13.13 -4.12
C LEU A 182 -18.52 -12.80 -5.02
N THR A 183 -18.30 -12.04 -6.11
CA THR A 183 -19.35 -11.76 -7.10
C THR A 183 -19.92 -13.04 -7.72
N ASN A 184 -19.07 -14.05 -7.94
CA ASN A 184 -19.47 -15.37 -8.45
C ASN A 184 -19.90 -16.35 -7.36
N LYS A 185 -20.21 -15.88 -6.14
CA LYS A 185 -20.67 -16.68 -4.99
C LYS A 185 -19.72 -17.81 -4.57
N ASN A 186 -18.42 -17.69 -4.87
CA ASN A 186 -17.39 -18.64 -4.47
C ASN A 186 -16.59 -18.14 -3.26
N SER A 187 -17.28 -18.04 -2.11
CA SER A 187 -16.73 -17.46 -0.88
C SER A 187 -15.54 -18.24 -0.31
N ALA A 188 -15.54 -19.57 -0.44
CA ALA A 188 -14.47 -20.42 0.09
C ALA A 188 -13.12 -20.13 -0.61
N GLN A 189 -13.12 -20.00 -1.94
CA GLN A 189 -11.91 -19.64 -2.65
C GLN A 189 -11.57 -18.15 -2.45
N ALA A 190 -12.56 -17.26 -2.41
CA ALA A 190 -12.31 -15.84 -2.11
C ALA A 190 -11.53 -15.66 -0.79
N GLN A 191 -11.87 -16.45 0.24
CA GLN A 191 -11.21 -16.40 1.54
C GLN A 191 -9.70 -16.72 1.46
N GLN A 192 -9.28 -17.63 0.58
CA GLN A 192 -7.86 -17.93 0.38
C GLN A 192 -7.09 -16.73 -0.18
N TYR A 193 -7.68 -16.02 -1.15
CA TYR A 193 -7.10 -14.79 -1.71
C TYR A 193 -7.07 -13.65 -0.69
N ILE A 194 -8.15 -13.48 0.10
CA ILE A 194 -8.19 -12.47 1.17
C ILE A 194 -7.12 -12.76 2.22
N ALA A 195 -6.99 -14.01 2.68
CA ALA A 195 -5.97 -14.40 3.63
C ALA A 195 -4.56 -14.10 3.11
N CYS A 196 -4.29 -14.43 1.84
CA CYS A 196 -2.99 -14.15 1.24
C CYS A 196 -2.73 -12.65 1.04
N ALA A 197 -3.74 -11.87 0.64
CA ALA A 197 -3.61 -10.42 0.53
C ALA A 197 -3.33 -9.78 1.91
N ALA A 198 -3.95 -10.29 2.97
CA ALA A 198 -3.72 -9.84 4.34
C ALA A 198 -2.32 -10.20 4.85
N GLN A 199 -1.80 -11.37 4.48
CA GLN A 199 -0.41 -11.76 4.74
C GLN A 199 0.56 -10.78 4.07
N ASN A 200 0.24 -10.32 2.86
CA ASN A 200 0.99 -9.30 2.12
C ASN A 200 0.63 -7.85 2.51
N GLY A 201 0.06 -7.64 3.70
CA GLY A 201 -0.11 -6.29 4.26
C GLY A 201 -1.28 -5.47 3.68
N SER A 202 -2.19 -6.07 2.89
CA SER A 202 -3.38 -5.34 2.43
C SER A 202 -4.27 -4.96 3.61
N GLY A 203 -4.38 -3.65 3.88
CA GLY A 203 -5.30 -3.14 4.89
C GLY A 203 -6.76 -3.55 4.60
N ARG A 204 -7.21 -3.41 3.35
CA ARG A 204 -8.56 -3.87 2.95
C ARG A 204 -8.78 -5.37 3.24
N ALA A 205 -7.80 -6.22 2.98
CA ALA A 205 -7.93 -7.65 3.27
C ALA A 205 -7.98 -7.94 4.78
N LEU A 206 -7.10 -7.29 5.54
CA LEU A 206 -7.07 -7.37 7.00
C LEU A 206 -8.40 -6.92 7.61
N ASN A 207 -8.99 -5.85 7.09
CA ASN A 207 -10.30 -5.36 7.47
C ASN A 207 -11.42 -6.38 7.20
N LEU A 208 -11.44 -7.03 6.03
CA LEU A 208 -12.40 -8.08 5.72
C LEU A 208 -12.24 -9.30 6.65
N LEU A 209 -11.01 -9.68 7.00
CA LEU A 209 -10.76 -10.73 7.99
C LEU A 209 -11.25 -10.32 9.38
N ALA A 210 -11.04 -9.06 9.78
CA ALA A 210 -11.55 -8.51 11.03
C ALA A 210 -13.07 -8.62 11.10
N LEU A 211 -13.78 -8.16 10.06
CA LEU A 211 -15.24 -8.21 9.98
C LEU A 211 -15.76 -9.66 10.03
N ALA A 212 -15.14 -10.56 9.27
CA ALA A 212 -15.52 -11.97 9.26
C ALA A 212 -15.30 -12.66 10.62
N GLN A 213 -14.24 -12.29 11.33
CA GLN A 213 -13.95 -12.79 12.67
C GLN A 213 -14.93 -12.21 13.70
N ASN A 214 -15.20 -10.91 13.64
CA ASN A 214 -16.13 -10.19 14.52
C ASN A 214 -17.53 -10.82 14.50
N ILE A 215 -18.07 -11.11 13.32
CA ILE A 215 -19.40 -11.73 13.15
C ILE A 215 -19.49 -13.12 13.78
N LYS A 216 -18.37 -13.85 13.85
CA LYS A 216 -18.31 -15.23 14.35
C LYS A 216 -17.79 -15.34 15.78
N ALA A 217 -17.40 -14.23 16.39
CA ALA A 217 -16.71 -14.23 17.67
C ALA A 217 -17.64 -14.70 18.80
N LYS A 218 -17.16 -15.65 19.60
CA LYS A 218 -17.91 -16.20 20.75
C LYS A 218 -17.08 -16.21 22.03
N SER A 219 -15.77 -16.15 21.91
CA SER A 219 -14.83 -16.17 23.01
C SER A 219 -13.97 -14.91 23.02
N GLN A 220 -13.33 -14.63 24.17
CA GLN A 220 -12.39 -13.52 24.29
C GLN A 220 -11.27 -13.59 23.22
N ALA A 221 -10.75 -14.80 22.95
CA ALA A 221 -9.71 -15.00 21.95
C ALA A 221 -10.19 -14.66 20.52
N ASP A 222 -11.45 -14.95 20.20
CA ASP A 222 -12.01 -14.59 18.88
C ASP A 222 -12.09 -13.07 18.70
N TRP A 223 -12.50 -12.36 19.76
CA TRP A 223 -12.58 -10.90 19.77
C TRP A 223 -11.19 -10.27 19.69
N ASP A 224 -10.23 -10.78 20.46
CA ASP A 224 -8.83 -10.32 20.40
C ASP A 224 -8.27 -10.48 18.98
N GLN A 225 -8.59 -11.58 18.31
CA GLN A 225 -8.20 -11.81 16.92
C GLN A 225 -8.89 -10.82 15.96
N ALA A 226 -10.18 -10.53 16.14
CA ALA A 226 -10.91 -9.56 15.32
C ALA A 226 -10.31 -8.15 15.45
N PHE A 227 -10.07 -7.69 16.70
CA PHE A 227 -9.43 -6.40 16.97
C PHE A 227 -7.99 -6.37 16.46
N SER A 228 -7.24 -7.47 16.55
CA SER A 228 -5.89 -7.57 16.00
C SER A 228 -5.85 -7.35 14.49
N TYR A 229 -6.75 -7.99 13.74
CA TYR A 229 -6.87 -7.75 12.30
C TYR A 229 -7.29 -6.30 11.99
N LEU A 230 -8.24 -5.75 12.76
CA LEU A 230 -8.70 -4.38 12.57
C LEU A 230 -7.58 -3.36 12.81
N HIS A 231 -6.77 -3.59 13.86
CA HIS A 231 -5.64 -2.75 14.20
C HIS A 231 -4.53 -2.81 13.15
N ARG A 232 -4.18 -4.01 12.67
CA ARG A 232 -3.22 -4.17 11.57
C ARG A 232 -3.71 -3.53 10.27
N SER A 233 -5.01 -3.57 10.01
CA SER A 233 -5.61 -2.85 8.89
C SER A 233 -5.48 -1.33 9.02
N ALA A 234 -5.70 -0.80 10.23
CA ALA A 234 -5.49 0.60 10.55
C ALA A 234 -4.00 1.01 10.43
N GLN A 235 -3.07 0.13 10.84
CA GLN A 235 -1.63 0.32 10.61
C GLN A 235 -1.28 0.47 9.13
N ALA A 236 -1.93 -0.32 8.26
CA ALA A 236 -1.78 -0.22 6.81
C ALA A 236 -2.47 1.02 6.20
N GLY A 237 -3.06 1.92 7.01
CA GLY A 237 -3.68 3.16 6.55
C GLY A 237 -5.09 3.00 5.99
N TYR A 238 -5.75 1.85 6.18
CA TYR A 238 -7.07 1.64 5.58
C TYR A 238 -8.17 2.42 6.33
N TYR A 239 -8.73 3.43 5.66
CA TYR A 239 -9.66 4.39 6.24
C TYR A 239 -10.86 3.78 6.96
N ALA A 240 -11.49 2.77 6.37
CA ALA A 240 -12.69 2.17 6.94
C ALA A 240 -12.44 1.56 8.32
N SER A 241 -11.23 1.03 8.57
CA SER A 241 -10.89 0.38 9.84
C SER A 241 -10.92 1.33 11.03
N PHE A 242 -10.57 2.61 10.84
CA PHE A 242 -10.72 3.60 11.91
C PHE A 242 -12.19 3.88 12.24
N SER A 243 -13.10 3.72 11.28
CA SER A 243 -14.54 3.89 11.54
C SER A 243 -15.15 2.67 12.24
N GLU A 244 -14.60 1.48 12.00
CA GLU A 244 -15.15 0.22 12.53
C GLU A 244 -14.84 -0.05 13.99
N PHE A 245 -13.81 0.57 14.58
CA PHE A 245 -13.47 0.34 16.00
C PHE A 245 -14.64 0.63 16.96
N VAL A 246 -15.48 1.62 16.63
CA VAL A 246 -16.68 1.94 17.44
C VAL A 246 -17.68 0.80 17.36
N GLN A 247 -18.01 0.36 16.15
CA GLN A 247 -18.95 -0.75 15.94
C GLN A 247 -18.44 -2.06 16.58
N PHE A 248 -17.15 -2.39 16.40
CA PHE A 248 -16.56 -3.59 17.03
C PHE A 248 -16.63 -3.52 18.55
N ASN A 249 -16.42 -2.34 19.15
CA ASN A 249 -16.55 -2.19 20.59
C ASN A 249 -18.00 -2.37 21.05
N ASP A 250 -18.96 -1.84 20.29
CA ASP A 250 -20.39 -2.00 20.59
C ASP A 250 -20.83 -3.46 20.47
N ASP A 251 -20.41 -4.16 19.41
CA ASP A 251 -20.67 -5.60 19.21
C ASP A 251 -20.06 -6.43 20.34
N TYR A 252 -18.80 -6.15 20.71
CA TYR A 252 -18.15 -6.81 21.85
C TYR A 252 -18.91 -6.55 23.15
N LYS A 253 -19.35 -5.32 23.39
CA LYS A 253 -20.09 -4.95 24.60
C LYS A 253 -21.43 -5.68 24.68
N GLN A 254 -22.14 -5.80 23.55
CA GLN A 254 -23.38 -6.58 23.48
C GLN A 254 -23.14 -8.06 23.81
N ALA A 255 -22.03 -8.63 23.33
CA ALA A 255 -21.71 -10.05 23.54
C ALA A 255 -21.13 -10.36 24.93
N MET A 256 -20.28 -9.47 25.47
CA MET A 256 -19.44 -9.73 26.66
C MET A 256 -19.83 -8.88 27.88
N GLY A 257 -20.80 -7.96 27.74
CA GLY A 257 -21.32 -7.13 28.83
C GLY A 257 -20.38 -6.03 29.33
N LYS A 258 -19.27 -5.76 28.64
CA LYS A 258 -18.28 -4.74 29.00
C LYS A 258 -17.62 -4.16 27.75
N ASP A 259 -17.06 -2.96 27.85
CA ASP A 259 -16.30 -2.37 26.75
C ASP A 259 -14.95 -3.07 26.56
N TYR A 260 -14.55 -3.29 25.30
CA TYR A 260 -13.20 -3.76 24.95
C TYR A 260 -12.22 -2.58 24.95
N LEU A 261 -12.64 -1.48 24.33
CA LEU A 261 -11.88 -0.26 24.14
C LEU A 261 -12.34 0.81 25.11
N SER A 262 -11.38 1.53 25.70
CA SER A 262 -11.71 2.68 26.54
C SER A 262 -12.22 3.87 25.71
N PRO A 263 -12.99 4.80 26.29
CA PRO A 263 -13.36 6.04 25.62
C PRO A 263 -12.16 6.85 25.11
N ALA A 264 -11.03 6.79 25.84
CA ALA A 264 -9.78 7.41 25.41
C ALA A 264 -9.21 6.77 24.14
N PHE A 265 -9.31 5.44 23.99
CA PHE A 265 -8.90 4.74 22.77
C PHE A 265 -9.73 5.22 21.57
N LEU A 266 -11.06 5.23 21.71
CA LEU A 266 -11.97 5.65 20.64
C LEU A 266 -11.77 7.12 20.25
N LYS A 267 -11.43 7.98 21.21
CA LYS A 267 -11.05 9.38 20.93
C LYS A 267 -9.78 9.47 20.07
N ARG A 268 -8.75 8.67 20.35
CA ARG A 268 -7.52 8.62 19.53
C ARG A 268 -7.80 8.09 18.12
N VAL A 269 -8.61 7.04 18.00
CA VAL A 269 -9.08 6.51 16.71
C VAL A 269 -9.74 7.62 15.86
N ALA A 270 -10.59 8.44 16.47
CA ALA A 270 -11.23 9.55 15.77
C ALA A 270 -10.23 10.60 15.25
N GLN A 271 -9.14 10.86 15.98
CA GLN A 271 -8.06 11.75 15.53
C GLN A 271 -7.32 11.15 14.31
N PHE A 272 -6.98 9.87 14.35
CA PHE A 272 -6.37 9.20 13.19
C PHE A 272 -7.28 9.23 11.98
N ARG A 273 -8.58 8.99 12.15
CA ARG A 273 -9.58 9.09 11.07
C ARG A 273 -9.58 10.48 10.41
N GLN A 274 -9.46 11.55 11.19
CA GLN A 274 -9.38 12.91 10.65
C GLN A 274 -8.10 13.11 9.83
N ALA A 275 -6.97 12.56 10.28
CA ALA A 275 -5.67 12.72 9.64
C ALA A 275 -5.52 12.04 8.28
N ILE A 276 -6.42 11.10 7.97
CA ILE A 276 -6.45 10.41 6.68
C ILE A 276 -7.58 10.86 5.76
N ASP A 277 -8.52 11.68 6.23
CA ASP A 277 -9.58 12.23 5.38
C ASP A 277 -9.04 13.44 4.59
N PRO A 278 -8.70 13.32 3.30
CA PRO A 278 -7.90 14.31 2.57
C PRO A 278 -8.70 15.58 2.27
N ILE A 279 -9.99 15.61 2.59
CA ILE A 279 -10.83 16.80 2.46
C ILE A 279 -10.64 17.71 3.69
N ARG A 280 -10.15 17.18 4.81
CA ARG A 280 -10.04 17.88 6.08
C ARG A 280 -8.67 18.46 6.33
N PHE A 281 -8.66 19.45 7.21
CA PHE A 281 -7.52 19.81 8.03
C PHE A 281 -7.77 19.31 9.45
N TYR A 282 -6.71 19.09 10.20
CA TYR A 282 -6.80 18.69 11.59
C TYR A 282 -5.74 19.39 12.44
N PRO A 283 -6.00 19.58 13.76
CA PRO A 283 -5.02 20.14 14.67
C PRO A 283 -3.82 19.21 14.88
N ASP A 284 -2.62 19.73 14.66
CA ASP A 284 -1.34 19.05 14.85
C ASP A 284 -0.53 19.72 15.97
N PRO A 285 -0.34 19.04 17.12
CA PRO A 285 0.40 19.58 18.26
C PRO A 285 1.87 19.91 17.96
N TYR A 286 2.50 19.15 17.06
CA TYR A 286 3.90 19.39 16.67
C TYR A 286 4.03 20.77 16.01
N ARG A 287 3.18 21.10 15.03
CA ARG A 287 3.14 22.43 14.40
C ARG A 287 2.89 23.55 15.39
N LYS A 288 1.94 23.36 16.31
CA LYS A 288 1.66 24.33 17.37
C LYS A 288 2.90 24.59 18.23
N SER A 289 3.63 23.55 18.61
CA SER A 289 4.86 23.68 19.41
C SER A 289 5.98 24.43 18.68
N MET A 290 5.99 24.39 17.35
CA MET A 290 6.94 25.11 16.49
C MET A 290 6.49 26.54 16.16
N GLY A 291 5.38 27.02 16.74
CA GLY A 291 4.81 28.34 16.42
C GLY A 291 4.24 28.46 15.00
N ARG A 292 3.98 27.34 14.32
CA ARG A 292 3.38 27.29 12.98
C ARG A 292 1.85 27.25 13.07
N ASN A 293 1.16 27.46 11.95
CA ASN A 293 -0.28 27.20 11.85
C ASN A 293 -0.57 25.77 12.35
N PRO A 294 -1.38 25.58 13.41
CA PRO A 294 -1.62 24.26 14.00
C PRO A 294 -2.42 23.33 13.10
N GLU A 295 -3.08 23.83 12.06
CA GLU A 295 -3.81 22.98 11.12
C GLU A 295 -2.86 22.29 10.13
N LYS A 296 -3.01 20.97 9.98
CA LYS A 296 -2.29 20.15 8.99
C LYS A 296 -3.28 19.52 8.01
N LYS A 297 -2.89 19.47 6.74
CA LYS A 297 -3.64 18.80 5.69
C LYS A 297 -3.57 17.28 5.90
N ALA A 298 -4.72 16.61 5.83
CA ALA A 298 -4.81 15.16 5.91
C ALA A 298 -4.45 14.47 4.59
N SER A 299 -4.07 13.19 4.64
CA SER A 299 -3.68 12.40 3.46
C SER A 299 -4.14 10.95 3.56
N LEU A 300 -4.73 10.44 2.48
CA LEU A 300 -5.13 9.02 2.36
C LEU A 300 -3.94 8.06 2.22
N LEU A 301 -2.74 8.59 1.98
CA LEU A 301 -1.56 7.78 1.68
C LEU A 301 -0.71 7.47 2.91
N TRP A 302 -1.12 7.93 4.09
CA TRP A 302 -0.39 7.64 5.33
C TRP A 302 -0.53 6.18 5.76
N GLN A 303 0.62 5.56 6.05
CA GLN A 303 0.71 4.29 6.74
C GLN A 303 1.21 4.50 8.15
N PHE A 304 0.50 3.93 9.13
CA PHE A 304 0.81 4.08 10.55
C PHE A 304 1.58 2.85 11.05
N THR A 305 2.76 2.61 10.48
CA THR A 305 3.60 1.44 10.80
C THR A 305 3.92 1.34 12.30
N ASN A 306 4.00 2.47 12.99
CA ASN A 306 4.24 2.58 14.42
C ASN A 306 2.98 2.85 15.25
N LEU A 307 1.76 2.59 14.73
CA LEU A 307 0.49 2.87 15.44
C LEU A 307 0.45 2.31 16.87
N HIS A 308 1.03 1.13 17.10
CA HIS A 308 1.11 0.49 18.42
C HIS A 308 1.79 1.36 19.49
N ARG A 309 2.65 2.33 19.10
CA ARG A 309 3.33 3.24 20.03
C ARG A 309 2.40 4.26 20.67
N VAL A 310 1.23 4.52 20.06
CA VAL A 310 0.28 5.53 20.53
C VAL A 310 -1.14 5.00 20.69
N LEU A 311 -1.44 3.87 20.05
CA LEU A 311 -2.75 3.22 20.09
C LEU A 311 -2.58 1.70 20.21
N PRO A 312 -1.91 1.16 21.25
CA PRO A 312 -1.81 -0.28 21.44
C PRO A 312 -3.17 -0.87 21.84
N LEU A 313 -3.46 -2.08 21.37
CA LEU A 313 -4.64 -2.83 21.83
C LEU A 313 -4.49 -3.26 23.31
N PRO A 314 -5.62 -3.40 24.04
CA PRO A 314 -5.63 -4.06 25.34
C PRO A 314 -4.93 -5.45 25.30
N PRO A 315 -4.35 -5.91 26.41
CA PRO A 315 -4.36 -5.31 27.75
C PRO A 315 -3.34 -4.18 27.95
N THR A 316 -2.54 -3.86 26.92
CA THR A 316 -1.54 -2.80 26.99
C THR A 316 -2.21 -1.46 27.29
N ARG A 317 -1.73 -0.74 28.31
CA ARG A 317 -2.26 0.57 28.65
C ARG A 317 -1.92 1.58 27.56
N LEU A 318 -2.85 2.50 27.29
CA LEU A 318 -2.58 3.61 26.38
C LEU A 318 -1.43 4.48 26.94
N PRO A 319 -0.35 4.70 26.18
CA PRO A 319 0.75 5.55 26.63
C PRO A 319 0.30 7.02 26.63
N ALA A 320 0.99 7.88 27.39
CA ALA A 320 0.77 9.32 27.30
C ALA A 320 1.00 9.77 25.85
N TRP A 321 0.06 10.53 25.28
CA TRP A 321 0.13 10.99 23.91
C TRP A 321 -0.54 12.35 23.81
N ASN A 322 0.17 13.32 23.26
CA ASN A 322 -0.29 14.70 23.08
C ASN A 322 -1.12 14.90 21.81
N GLY A 323 -1.30 13.86 20.98
CA GLY A 323 -1.97 13.93 19.69
C GLY A 323 -1.02 14.05 18.49
N ASP A 324 0.30 14.00 18.69
CA ASP A 324 1.28 14.02 17.59
C ASP A 324 1.25 12.71 16.78
N ILE A 325 0.68 12.78 15.58
CA ILE A 325 0.49 11.65 14.67
C ILE A 325 1.81 11.13 14.10
N SER A 326 2.86 11.97 14.05
CA SER A 326 4.16 11.57 13.54
C SER A 326 4.79 10.41 14.34
N LEU A 327 4.40 10.24 15.59
CA LEU A 327 4.83 9.11 16.44
C LEU A 327 4.27 7.75 16.00
N ALA A 328 3.21 7.75 15.19
CA ALA A 328 2.61 6.54 14.61
C ALA A 328 3.14 6.22 13.20
N LEU A 329 3.90 7.13 12.58
CA LEU A 329 4.49 6.95 11.26
C LEU A 329 5.87 6.29 11.36
N SER A 330 6.43 5.86 10.22
CA SER A 330 7.85 5.49 10.14
C SER A 330 8.73 6.73 10.34
N ASP A 331 10.01 6.56 10.71
CA ASP A 331 10.90 7.72 10.92
C ASP A 331 11.03 8.58 9.65
N SER A 332 11.10 7.93 8.48
CA SER A 332 11.11 8.60 7.17
C SER A 332 9.81 9.35 6.94
N ASP A 333 8.65 8.70 7.08
CA ASP A 333 7.36 9.35 6.82
C ASP A 333 7.09 10.48 7.83
N ALA A 334 7.55 10.35 9.07
CA ALA A 334 7.47 11.38 10.09
C ALA A 334 8.27 12.63 9.71
N GLU A 335 9.43 12.49 9.08
CA GLU A 335 10.22 13.61 8.54
C GLU A 335 9.41 14.38 7.49
N TYR A 336 8.92 13.71 6.44
CA TYR A 336 8.14 14.35 5.38
C TYR A 336 6.78 14.84 5.83
N TYR A 337 6.18 14.18 6.84
CA TYR A 337 4.93 14.62 7.46
C TYR A 337 5.09 16.02 8.07
N ARG A 338 6.14 16.22 8.85
CA ARG A 338 6.42 17.46 9.60
C ARG A 338 6.73 18.65 8.72
N GLU A 339 7.19 18.40 7.49
CA GLU A 339 7.52 19.47 6.58
C GLU A 339 6.34 20.04 5.80
N ASP A 340 6.47 21.33 5.53
CA ASP A 340 5.62 22.10 4.66
C ASP A 340 6.40 22.49 3.41
N TYR A 341 5.74 22.36 2.28
CA TYR A 341 6.33 22.67 1.00
C TYR A 341 5.71 23.93 0.43
N THR A 342 6.52 25.00 0.39
CA THR A 342 6.20 26.23 -0.33
C THR A 342 6.81 26.17 -1.72
N ILE A 343 6.29 26.97 -2.66
CA ILE A 343 6.85 27.06 -4.02
C ILE A 343 8.36 27.36 -4.00
N PRO A 344 8.87 28.39 -3.27
CA PRO A 344 10.32 28.67 -3.25
C PRO A 344 11.15 27.49 -2.71
N ARG A 345 10.62 26.76 -1.73
CA ARG A 345 11.30 25.58 -1.18
C ARG A 345 11.35 24.44 -2.20
N LEU A 346 10.27 24.20 -2.93
CA LEU A 346 10.20 23.16 -3.96
C LEU A 346 11.12 23.49 -5.14
N GLU A 347 11.17 24.75 -5.58
CA GLU A 347 12.10 25.23 -6.60
C GLU A 347 13.56 25.03 -6.18
N GLN A 348 13.89 25.36 -4.92
CA GLN A 348 15.23 25.09 -4.38
C GLN A 348 15.59 23.61 -4.45
N ILE A 349 14.67 22.72 -4.06
CA ILE A 349 14.88 21.26 -4.06
C ILE A 349 15.07 20.71 -5.49
N LEU A 350 14.28 21.22 -6.45
CA LEU A 350 14.38 20.83 -7.85
C LEU A 350 15.72 21.23 -8.47
N ASN A 351 16.21 22.42 -8.11
CA ASN A 351 17.45 23.01 -8.62
C ASN A 351 18.74 22.46 -7.97
N GLN A 352 18.64 21.66 -6.90
CA GLN A 352 19.78 20.91 -6.38
C GLN A 352 20.22 19.86 -7.40
N ARG A 353 21.49 19.99 -7.85
CA ARG A 353 22.15 19.05 -8.76
C ARG A 353 22.53 17.77 -8.03
#